data_AF-A0A522D457-F1
#
_entry.id   AF-A0A522D457-F1
#
_cell.length_a   1.000
_cell.length_b   1.000
_cell.length_c   1.000
_cell.angle_alpha   90.00
_cell.angle_beta   90.00
_cell.angle_gamma   90.00
#
_symmetry.space_group_name_H-M   'P 1'
#
loop_
_entity.id
_entity.type
_entity.pdbx_description
1 polymer ?
#
loop_
_entity_poly.entity_id
_entity_poly.type
_entity_poly.pdbx_seq_one_letter_code
_entity_poly.pdbx_strand_id
1 'polypeptide(L)'
;MPSYRGVEQADLIKSINEALELLETHSPGPVCQQNIDKLRAVDPATNQSPLGALAAAMDDQSLVEAVGKMRWTIGFMGPMIRYHGLNDTDGKGVSVYKQLGAWGATSGARDMAYHEEDGEMDSYLATQYAKKLAQKMPVITGLKNIFWAAATNGRDGLFSAHKLNRLVRKARRGADDAEIVDAFLQLDIRDRHLVVDAAAAACHMHWGQKNNLPEVECMSQFGLVIPELGKSLNWGSPEAKELAEKVQKVLEPFWASDEVQMVGIGVIGMTRESPQGIMFGSTRRAAQAVKEAFPDMDVIDYKGRSVELPAAKPATPESKPQP
;
A
#
# COMPACT_ATOMS: atom_id res chain seq x y z
N MET A 1 -13.50 -8.63 -18.87
CA MET A 1 -12.30 -9.29 -18.32
C MET A 1 -12.37 -9.19 -16.81
N PRO A 2 -11.86 -10.18 -16.06
CA PRO A 2 -11.81 -10.11 -14.60
C PRO A 2 -11.04 -8.89 -14.11
N SER A 3 -11.44 -8.35 -12.97
CA SER A 3 -10.82 -7.20 -12.32
C SER A 3 -10.65 -7.41 -10.82
N TYR A 4 -9.55 -6.92 -10.28
CA TYR A 4 -9.28 -6.88 -8.84
C TYR A 4 -9.18 -5.43 -8.41
N ARG A 5 -10.08 -4.99 -7.51
CA ARG A 5 -10.19 -3.58 -7.10
C ARG A 5 -10.31 -2.59 -8.26
N GLY A 6 -10.98 -3.01 -9.34
CA GLY A 6 -11.15 -2.22 -10.57
C GLY A 6 -9.92 -2.17 -11.48
N VAL A 7 -8.84 -2.90 -11.17
CA VAL A 7 -7.68 -3.08 -12.07
C VAL A 7 -7.89 -4.35 -12.88
N GLU A 8 -7.81 -4.25 -14.21
CA GLU A 8 -7.98 -5.40 -15.10
C GLU A 8 -6.85 -6.43 -14.91
N GLN A 9 -7.18 -7.71 -15.06
CA GLN A 9 -6.25 -8.84 -14.93
C GLN A 9 -4.93 -8.65 -15.70
N ALA A 10 -4.99 -8.13 -16.93
CA ALA A 10 -3.81 -7.91 -17.76
C ALA A 10 -2.86 -6.86 -17.16
N ASP A 11 -3.40 -5.75 -16.66
CA ASP A 11 -2.62 -4.69 -16.00
C ASP A 11 -2.07 -5.16 -14.65
N LEU A 12 -2.84 -5.96 -13.92
CA LEU A 12 -2.39 -6.59 -12.68
C LEU A 12 -1.15 -7.48 -12.94
N ILE A 13 -1.24 -8.42 -13.89
CA ILE A 13 -0.14 -9.32 -14.25
C ILE A 13 1.09 -8.54 -14.70
N LYS A 14 0.89 -7.51 -15.54
CA LYS A 14 1.97 -6.63 -15.97
C LYS A 14 2.65 -5.96 -14.79
N SER A 15 1.89 -5.35 -13.88
CA SER A 15 2.44 -4.66 -12.70
C SER A 15 3.23 -5.59 -11.78
N ILE A 16 2.80 -6.84 -11.64
CA ILE A 16 3.50 -7.85 -10.85
C ILE A 16 4.82 -8.22 -11.52
N ASN A 17 4.79 -8.52 -12.82
CA ASN A 17 6.02 -8.90 -13.54
C ASN A 17 7.05 -7.76 -13.55
N GLU A 18 6.63 -6.51 -13.74
CA GLU A 18 7.53 -5.35 -13.66
C GLU A 18 8.12 -5.19 -12.24
N ALA A 19 7.33 -5.48 -11.19
CA ALA A 19 7.82 -5.47 -9.82
C ALA A 19 8.84 -6.59 -9.54
N LEU A 20 8.59 -7.80 -10.04
CA LEU A 20 9.53 -8.91 -9.89
C LEU A 20 10.84 -8.62 -10.63
N GLU A 21 10.79 -8.08 -11.84
CA GLU A 21 11.99 -7.66 -12.59
C GLU A 21 12.83 -6.65 -11.79
N LEU A 22 12.19 -5.63 -11.18
CA LEU A 22 12.85 -4.65 -10.32
C LEU A 22 13.52 -5.31 -9.11
N LEU A 23 12.81 -6.21 -8.43
CA LEU A 23 13.30 -6.89 -7.23
C LEU A 23 14.47 -7.84 -7.56
N GLU A 24 14.41 -8.54 -8.68
CA GLU A 24 15.48 -9.44 -9.13
C GLU A 24 16.72 -8.67 -9.56
N THR A 25 16.54 -7.52 -10.22
CA THR A 25 17.64 -6.65 -10.63
C THR A 25 18.45 -6.15 -9.43
N HIS A 26 17.78 -5.85 -8.33
CA HIS A 26 18.41 -5.29 -7.13
C HIS A 26 18.69 -6.30 -6.03
N SER A 27 18.13 -7.51 -6.14
CA SER A 27 18.32 -8.71 -5.31
C SER A 27 18.54 -8.41 -3.81
N PRO A 28 17.47 -8.39 -2.99
CA PRO A 28 17.62 -8.18 -1.55
C PRO A 28 18.34 -9.34 -0.84
N GLY A 29 18.27 -10.55 -1.39
CA GLY A 29 18.97 -11.73 -0.88
C GLY A 29 18.36 -13.05 -1.37
N PRO A 30 19.01 -14.19 -1.05
CA PRO A 30 18.57 -15.52 -1.49
C PRO A 30 17.20 -15.96 -0.94
N VAL A 31 16.83 -15.62 0.31
CA VAL A 31 15.52 -15.99 0.87
C VAL A 31 14.40 -15.24 0.15
N CYS A 32 14.59 -13.94 -0.08
CA CYS A 32 13.66 -13.14 -0.88
C CYS A 32 13.57 -13.66 -2.33
N GLN A 33 14.69 -14.05 -2.94
CA GLN A 33 14.69 -14.66 -4.27
C GLN A 33 13.91 -15.97 -4.30
N GLN A 34 14.07 -16.84 -3.29
CA GLN A 34 13.26 -18.06 -3.18
C GLN A 34 11.77 -17.74 -3.09
N ASN A 35 11.39 -16.69 -2.36
CA ASN A 35 9.98 -16.26 -2.27
C ASN A 35 9.45 -15.72 -3.61
N ILE A 36 10.28 -15.05 -4.42
CA ILE A 36 9.95 -14.67 -5.80
C ILE A 36 9.78 -15.91 -6.68
N ASP A 37 10.71 -16.86 -6.60
CA ASP A 37 10.70 -18.08 -7.42
C ASP A 37 9.47 -18.95 -7.12
N LYS A 38 9.03 -19.00 -5.85
CA LYS A 38 7.77 -19.67 -5.45
C LYS A 38 6.54 -19.13 -6.17
N LEU A 39 6.54 -17.86 -6.61
CA LEU A 39 5.42 -17.31 -7.38
C LEU A 39 5.32 -17.90 -8.79
N ARG A 40 6.44 -18.42 -9.31
CA ARG A 40 6.55 -19.04 -10.64
C ARG A 40 6.51 -20.57 -10.57
N ALA A 41 6.88 -21.15 -9.43
CA ALA A 41 6.88 -22.59 -9.22
C ALA A 41 5.46 -23.17 -9.34
N VAL A 42 5.33 -24.25 -10.12
CA VAL A 42 4.07 -24.98 -10.26
C VAL A 42 3.83 -25.76 -8.97
N ASP A 43 2.68 -25.53 -8.34
CA ASP A 43 2.24 -26.34 -7.21
C ASP A 43 1.71 -27.69 -7.74
N PRO A 44 2.28 -28.83 -7.33
CA PRO A 44 1.83 -30.15 -7.78
C PRO A 44 0.36 -30.46 -7.43
N ALA A 45 -0.19 -29.84 -6.37
CA ALA A 45 -1.56 -30.07 -5.95
C ALA A 45 -2.58 -29.38 -6.86
N THR A 46 -2.23 -28.22 -7.42
CA THR A 46 -3.12 -27.41 -8.27
C THR A 46 -2.71 -27.43 -9.75
N ASN A 47 -1.54 -27.98 -10.08
CA ASN A 47 -0.90 -27.94 -11.40
C ASN A 47 -0.82 -26.52 -11.99
N GLN A 48 -0.71 -25.52 -11.12
CA GLN A 48 -0.61 -24.10 -11.47
C GLN A 48 0.39 -23.41 -10.53
N SER A 49 1.10 -22.41 -11.03
CA SER A 49 1.85 -21.49 -10.17
C SER A 49 0.96 -20.36 -9.67
N PRO A 50 1.32 -19.64 -8.59
CA PRO A 50 0.57 -18.46 -8.17
C PRO A 50 0.36 -17.43 -9.30
N LEU A 51 1.39 -17.14 -10.11
CA LEU A 51 1.24 -16.28 -11.29
C LEU A 51 0.39 -16.92 -12.40
N GLY A 52 0.49 -18.24 -12.58
CA GLY A 52 -0.35 -18.99 -13.51
C GLY A 52 -1.84 -18.95 -13.13
N ALA A 53 -2.15 -19.01 -11.83
CA ALA A 53 -3.51 -18.91 -11.32
C ALA A 53 -4.12 -17.53 -11.59
N LEU A 54 -3.33 -16.44 -11.54
CA LEU A 54 -3.81 -15.13 -11.98
C LEU A 54 -4.18 -15.13 -13.45
N ALA A 55 -3.31 -15.65 -14.32
CA ALA A 55 -3.55 -15.67 -15.76
C ALA A 55 -4.74 -16.58 -16.14
N ALA A 56 -5.01 -17.61 -15.35
CA ALA A 56 -6.11 -18.55 -15.55
C ALA A 56 -7.43 -18.11 -14.92
N ALA A 57 -7.47 -17.03 -14.13
CA ALA A 57 -8.70 -16.55 -13.51
C ALA A 57 -9.73 -16.14 -14.58
N MET A 58 -10.97 -16.60 -14.41
CA MET A 58 -12.04 -16.43 -15.39
C MET A 58 -13.09 -15.39 -14.93
N ASP A 59 -13.06 -15.03 -13.66
CA ASP A 59 -13.98 -14.08 -13.02
C ASP A 59 -13.28 -13.31 -11.88
N ASP A 60 -13.96 -12.27 -11.35
CA ASP A 60 -13.40 -11.40 -10.30
C ASP A 60 -13.06 -12.20 -9.02
N GLN A 61 -13.86 -13.21 -8.67
CA GLN A 61 -13.68 -13.99 -7.46
C GLN A 61 -12.44 -14.88 -7.53
N SER A 62 -12.26 -15.64 -8.60
CA SER A 62 -11.06 -16.44 -8.85
C SER A 62 -9.81 -15.57 -8.96
N LEU A 63 -9.94 -14.34 -9.46
CA LEU A 63 -8.83 -13.38 -9.50
C LEU A 63 -8.46 -12.88 -8.08
N VAL A 64 -9.44 -12.56 -7.23
CA VAL A 64 -9.21 -12.19 -5.82
C VAL A 64 -8.49 -13.30 -5.07
N GLU A 65 -8.94 -14.54 -5.22
CA GLU A 65 -8.32 -15.71 -4.59
C GLU A 65 -6.86 -15.90 -5.05
N ALA A 66 -6.60 -15.73 -6.35
CA ALA A 66 -5.26 -15.81 -6.92
C ALA A 66 -4.35 -14.67 -6.43
N VAL A 67 -4.86 -13.43 -6.34
CA VAL A 67 -4.12 -12.29 -5.74
C VAL A 67 -3.76 -12.57 -4.29
N GLY A 68 -4.68 -13.13 -3.51
CA GLY A 68 -4.47 -13.45 -2.09
C GLY A 68 -3.25 -14.33 -1.85
N LYS A 69 -2.94 -15.25 -2.77
CA LYS A 69 -1.81 -16.19 -2.69
C LYS A 69 -0.43 -15.54 -2.88
N MET A 70 -0.35 -14.36 -3.48
CA MET A 70 0.94 -13.70 -3.78
C MET A 70 1.09 -12.30 -3.19
N ARG A 71 -0.03 -11.68 -2.79
CA ARG A 71 -0.03 -10.31 -2.28
C ARG A 71 0.92 -10.14 -1.10
N TRP A 72 1.09 -11.18 -0.27
CA TRP A 72 2.03 -11.13 0.84
C TRP A 72 3.48 -10.94 0.39
N THR A 73 3.94 -11.68 -0.61
CA THR A 73 5.32 -11.59 -1.15
C THR A 73 5.62 -10.18 -1.67
N ILE A 74 4.71 -9.60 -2.47
CA ILE A 74 4.88 -8.24 -3.01
C ILE A 74 4.73 -7.20 -1.89
N GLY A 75 3.74 -7.41 -1.02
CA GLY A 75 3.43 -6.52 0.10
C GLY A 75 4.61 -6.38 1.05
N PHE A 76 5.25 -7.50 1.39
CA PHE A 76 6.45 -7.58 2.20
C PHE A 76 7.60 -6.74 1.63
N MET A 77 7.87 -6.87 0.33
CA MET A 77 8.93 -6.13 -0.38
C MET A 77 8.60 -4.66 -0.72
N GLY A 78 7.40 -4.19 -0.35
CA GLY A 78 6.93 -2.83 -0.57
C GLY A 78 7.92 -1.72 -0.16
N PRO A 79 8.61 -1.78 0.99
CA PRO A 79 9.62 -0.80 1.38
C PRO A 79 10.78 -0.65 0.38
N MET A 80 11.24 -1.74 -0.24
CA MET A 80 12.30 -1.72 -1.25
C MET A 80 11.80 -1.13 -2.58
N ILE A 81 10.61 -1.54 -3.04
CA ILE A 81 9.97 -0.92 -4.21
C ILE A 81 9.81 0.59 -4.01
N ARG A 82 9.39 1.00 -2.80
CA ARG A 82 9.26 2.40 -2.43
C ARG A 82 10.62 3.13 -2.42
N TYR A 83 11.67 2.50 -1.90
CA TYR A 83 13.03 3.03 -1.99
C TYR A 83 13.43 3.30 -3.44
N HIS A 84 13.22 2.33 -4.33
CA HIS A 84 13.55 2.48 -5.75
C HIS A 84 12.71 3.57 -6.42
N GLY A 85 11.41 3.67 -6.13
CA GLY A 85 10.58 4.75 -6.64
C GLY A 85 11.03 6.15 -6.17
N LEU A 86 11.53 6.30 -4.94
CA LEU A 86 12.02 7.59 -4.43
C LEU A 86 13.38 8.00 -5.00
N ASN A 87 14.18 7.02 -5.40
CA ASN A 87 15.53 7.23 -5.89
C ASN A 87 15.67 7.13 -7.41
N ASP A 88 14.65 6.60 -8.08
CA ASP A 88 14.64 6.29 -9.51
C ASP A 88 15.92 5.56 -9.95
N THR A 89 16.28 4.50 -9.22
CA THR A 89 17.57 3.82 -9.41
C THR A 89 17.72 3.15 -10.77
N ASP A 90 16.61 2.85 -11.43
CA ASP A 90 16.54 2.06 -12.66
C ASP A 90 15.62 2.69 -13.73
N GLY A 91 15.06 3.89 -13.48
CA GLY A 91 14.12 4.56 -14.37
C GLY A 91 12.70 3.98 -14.38
N LYS A 92 12.42 2.91 -13.62
CA LYS A 92 11.13 2.20 -13.60
C LYS A 92 10.45 2.23 -12.23
N GLY A 93 11.20 2.44 -11.15
CA GLY A 93 10.69 2.36 -9.76
C GLY A 93 9.42 3.17 -9.49
N VAL A 94 9.29 4.39 -10.04
CA VAL A 94 8.08 5.23 -9.86
C VAL A 94 6.87 4.59 -10.54
N SER A 95 7.05 4.06 -11.74
CA SER A 95 5.98 3.39 -12.50
C SER A 95 5.51 2.14 -11.76
N VAL A 96 6.45 1.28 -11.35
CA VAL A 96 6.16 0.05 -10.60
C VAL A 96 5.39 0.38 -9.31
N TYR A 97 5.89 1.34 -8.51
CA TYR A 97 5.22 1.77 -7.29
C TYR A 97 3.79 2.24 -7.57
N LYS A 98 3.59 3.04 -8.62
CA LYS A 98 2.26 3.54 -9.01
C LYS A 98 1.30 2.41 -9.39
N GLN A 99 1.75 1.47 -10.21
CA GLN A 99 0.92 0.38 -10.70
C GLN A 99 0.53 -0.58 -9.55
N LEU A 100 1.48 -0.93 -8.68
CA LEU A 100 1.21 -1.75 -7.50
C LEU A 100 0.29 -1.04 -6.48
N GLY A 101 0.47 0.26 -6.31
CA GLY A 101 -0.38 1.07 -5.44
C GLY A 101 -1.83 1.13 -5.93
N ALA A 102 -2.08 1.00 -7.24
CA ALA A 102 -3.42 1.12 -7.83
C ALA A 102 -4.37 0.00 -7.39
N TRP A 103 -3.84 -1.15 -6.99
CA TRP A 103 -4.61 -2.27 -6.44
C TRP A 103 -4.26 -2.59 -4.97
N GLY A 104 -3.37 -1.81 -4.35
CA GLY A 104 -3.04 -1.94 -2.93
C GLY A 104 -2.12 -3.12 -2.62
N ALA A 105 -1.20 -3.44 -3.54
CA ALA A 105 -0.26 -4.55 -3.38
C ALA A 105 0.61 -4.42 -2.12
N THR A 106 1.01 -3.18 -1.80
CA THR A 106 1.91 -2.87 -0.68
C THR A 106 1.19 -2.64 0.64
N SER A 107 -0.13 -2.83 0.69
CA SER A 107 -0.96 -2.63 1.86
C SER A 107 -1.39 -3.98 2.45
N GLY A 108 -1.47 -4.10 3.77
CA GLY A 108 -1.98 -5.31 4.43
C GLY A 108 -1.46 -5.45 5.87
N ALA A 109 -2.14 -6.28 6.65
CA ALA A 109 -1.63 -6.69 7.95
C ALA A 109 -0.42 -7.62 7.77
N ARG A 110 0.61 -7.42 8.57
CA ARG A 110 1.74 -8.34 8.72
C ARG A 110 1.69 -8.93 10.11
N ASP A 111 2.21 -10.15 10.27
CA ASP A 111 2.49 -10.65 11.60
C ASP A 111 3.65 -9.84 12.22
N MET A 112 3.78 -9.92 13.54
CA MET A 112 4.88 -9.27 14.26
C MET A 112 6.13 -10.16 14.36
N ALA A 113 6.09 -11.34 13.74
CA ALA A 113 7.23 -12.26 13.74
C ALA A 113 8.30 -11.73 12.77
N TYR A 114 9.56 -11.87 13.17
CA TYR A 114 10.70 -11.53 12.34
C TYR A 114 11.20 -12.80 11.65
N HIS A 115 11.04 -12.86 10.34
CA HIS A 115 11.43 -13.97 9.49
C HIS A 115 12.78 -13.71 8.83
N GLU A 116 13.31 -14.70 8.11
CA GLU A 116 14.64 -14.59 7.49
C GLU A 116 14.66 -13.52 6.38
N GLU A 117 13.57 -13.43 5.62
CA GLU A 117 13.37 -12.41 4.58
C GLU A 117 13.36 -10.99 5.15
N ASP A 118 12.83 -10.77 6.36
CA ASP A 118 12.88 -9.46 7.05
C ASP A 118 14.34 -9.05 7.26
N GLY A 119 15.20 -10.01 7.62
CA GLY A 119 16.65 -9.83 7.75
C GLY A 119 17.31 -9.33 6.48
N GLU A 120 17.00 -9.95 5.34
CA GLU A 120 17.56 -9.57 4.04
C GLU A 120 17.07 -8.18 3.59
N MET A 121 15.76 -7.94 3.67
CA MET A 121 15.16 -6.66 3.28
C MET A 121 15.64 -5.50 4.14
N ASP A 122 15.67 -5.67 5.46
CA ASP A 122 16.14 -4.65 6.38
C ASP A 122 17.63 -4.38 6.19
N SER A 123 18.44 -5.42 5.96
CA SER A 123 19.88 -5.27 5.69
C SER A 123 20.14 -4.52 4.39
N TYR A 124 19.38 -4.85 3.34
CA TYR A 124 19.42 -4.13 2.06
C TYR A 124 19.10 -2.64 2.29
N LEU A 125 17.96 -2.33 2.90
CA LEU A 125 17.51 -0.96 3.13
C LEU A 125 18.47 -0.18 4.03
N ALA A 126 18.93 -0.77 5.14
CA ALA A 126 19.89 -0.14 6.04
C ALA A 126 21.18 0.24 5.29
N THR A 127 21.66 -0.65 4.42
CA THR A 127 22.86 -0.42 3.61
C THR A 127 22.65 0.72 2.61
N GLN A 128 21.55 0.69 1.86
CA GLN A 128 21.20 1.72 0.90
C GLN A 128 21.02 3.10 1.56
N TYR A 129 20.31 3.16 2.68
CA TYR A 129 20.14 4.39 3.44
C TYR A 129 21.46 4.90 4.02
N ALA A 130 22.30 4.02 4.57
CA ALA A 130 23.61 4.40 5.12
C ALA A 130 24.51 5.03 4.04
N LYS A 131 24.57 4.42 2.84
CA LYS A 131 25.28 4.97 1.68
C LYS A 131 24.73 6.33 1.26
N LYS A 132 23.40 6.46 1.15
CA LYS A 132 22.75 7.73 0.79
C LYS A 132 23.04 8.85 1.80
N LEU A 133 22.95 8.55 3.10
CA LEU A 133 23.27 9.51 4.18
C LEU A 133 24.76 9.87 4.20
N ALA A 134 25.64 8.91 3.89
CA ALA A 134 27.08 9.15 3.80
C ALA A 134 27.41 10.16 2.68
N GLN A 135 26.72 10.07 1.54
CA GLN A 135 26.87 10.94 0.37
C GLN A 135 26.24 12.34 0.55
N LYS A 136 25.04 12.41 1.14
CA LYS A 136 24.21 13.63 1.08
C LYS A 136 24.51 14.71 2.14
N MET A 137 25.34 14.44 3.16
CA MET A 137 25.31 15.28 4.36
C MET A 137 26.69 15.71 4.88
N PRO A 138 26.94 17.02 5.09
CA PRO A 138 27.93 17.45 6.08
C PRO A 138 27.61 16.74 7.39
N VAL A 139 28.64 16.24 8.10
CA VAL A 139 28.49 15.34 9.27
C VAL A 139 27.43 15.83 10.27
N ILE A 140 27.36 17.15 10.46
CA ILE A 140 26.46 17.82 11.42
C ILE A 140 24.99 17.76 10.98
N THR A 141 24.67 17.94 9.70
CA THR A 141 23.29 17.94 9.21
C THR A 141 22.69 16.53 9.24
N GLY A 142 23.51 15.52 8.91
CA GLY A 142 23.08 14.12 8.99
C GLY A 142 22.79 13.66 10.40
N LEU A 143 23.64 14.06 11.34
CA LEU A 143 23.36 13.83 12.75
C LEU A 143 22.07 14.56 13.16
N LYS A 144 21.87 15.83 12.80
CA LYS A 144 20.62 16.55 13.16
C LYS A 144 19.35 15.85 12.65
N ASN A 145 19.32 15.37 11.41
CA ASN A 145 18.15 14.67 10.87
C ASN A 145 17.93 13.31 11.54
N ILE A 146 19.01 12.57 11.81
CA ILE A 146 18.97 11.29 12.53
C ILE A 146 18.47 11.50 13.97
N PHE A 147 18.98 12.52 14.68
CA PHE A 147 18.57 12.86 16.04
C PHE A 147 17.15 13.43 16.11
N TRP A 148 16.70 14.16 15.08
CA TRP A 148 15.32 14.65 15.01
C TRP A 148 14.33 13.51 14.79
N ALA A 149 14.60 12.61 13.84
CA ALA A 149 13.80 11.41 13.59
C ALA A 149 13.78 10.46 14.82
N ALA A 150 14.88 10.41 15.55
CA ALA A 150 14.97 9.72 16.84
C ALA A 150 14.12 10.38 17.92
N ALA A 151 14.15 11.71 18.04
CA ALA A 151 13.42 12.44 19.06
C ALA A 151 11.89 12.32 18.90
N THR A 152 11.38 12.17 17.67
CA THR A 152 9.96 11.89 17.41
C THR A 152 9.52 10.50 17.91
N ASN A 153 10.45 9.58 18.16
CA ASN A 153 10.22 8.21 18.65
C ASN A 153 10.60 8.01 20.13
N GLY A 154 10.88 9.08 20.89
CA GLY A 154 11.21 9.00 22.32
C GLY A 154 12.64 8.52 22.63
N ARG A 155 12.87 7.97 23.84
CA ARG A 155 14.22 7.54 24.30
C ARG A 155 14.84 6.46 23.41
N ASP A 156 14.03 5.57 22.86
CA ASP A 156 14.49 4.47 22.00
C ASP A 156 15.08 4.98 20.69
N GLY A 157 14.54 6.07 20.12
CA GLY A 157 15.05 6.65 18.90
C GLY A 157 16.50 7.14 19.03
N LEU A 158 16.88 7.69 20.19
CA LEU A 158 18.24 8.20 20.46
C LEU A 158 19.31 7.09 20.43
N PHE A 159 18.97 5.88 20.86
CA PHE A 159 19.87 4.72 20.76
C PHE A 159 20.02 4.25 19.31
N SER A 160 18.93 4.23 18.55
CA SER A 160 18.92 3.83 17.14
C SER A 160 19.66 4.83 16.25
N ALA A 161 19.63 6.12 16.59
CA ALA A 161 20.45 7.16 15.97
C ALA A 161 21.96 6.86 16.06
N HIS A 162 22.44 6.39 17.21
CA HIS A 162 23.85 6.04 17.39
C HIS A 162 24.24 4.83 16.53
N LYS A 163 23.39 3.81 16.49
CA LYS A 163 23.58 2.58 15.70
C LYS A 163 23.58 2.89 14.20
N LEU A 164 22.63 3.70 13.73
CA LEU A 164 22.60 4.19 12.35
C LEU A 164 23.87 4.99 11.99
N ASN A 165 24.31 5.90 12.86
CA ASN A 165 25.53 6.68 12.62
C ASN A 165 26.79 5.78 12.50
N ARG A 166 26.82 4.62 13.17
CA ARG A 166 27.90 3.63 12.98
C ARG A 166 27.90 3.09 11.54
N LEU A 167 26.74 2.73 10.99
CA LEU A 167 26.61 2.27 9.61
C LEU A 167 26.98 3.37 8.61
N VAL A 168 26.49 4.60 8.82
CA VAL A 168 26.82 5.76 7.97
C VAL A 168 28.33 6.04 7.96
N ARG A 169 29.01 5.91 9.11
CA ARG A 169 30.47 6.07 9.20
C ARG A 169 31.23 4.98 8.44
N LYS A 170 30.76 3.73 8.48
CA LYS A 170 31.32 2.64 7.67
C LYS A 170 31.19 2.95 6.19
N ALA A 171 29.97 3.26 5.73
CA ALA A 171 29.72 3.64 4.34
C ALA A 171 30.59 4.83 3.89
N ARG A 172 30.74 5.86 4.74
CA ARG A 172 31.60 7.01 4.45
C ARG A 172 33.09 6.67 4.34
N ARG A 173 33.55 5.63 5.05
CA ARG A 173 34.93 5.14 4.98
C ARG A 173 35.17 4.20 3.79
N GLY A 174 34.16 3.97 2.95
CA GLY A 174 34.25 3.09 1.80
C GLY A 174 34.06 1.61 2.13
N ALA A 175 33.43 1.29 3.27
CA ALA A 175 32.98 -0.08 3.55
C ALA A 175 32.08 -0.58 2.41
N ASP A 176 32.29 -1.83 2.00
CA ASP A 176 31.43 -2.49 1.02
C ASP A 176 30.08 -2.90 1.64
N ASP A 177 29.19 -3.43 0.81
CA ASP A 177 27.86 -3.84 1.26
C ASP A 177 27.93 -4.97 2.30
N ALA A 178 28.84 -5.93 2.13
CA ALA A 178 28.99 -7.05 3.05
C ALA A 178 29.40 -6.58 4.46
N GLU A 179 30.31 -5.61 4.57
CA GLU A 179 30.76 -5.06 5.85
C GLU A 179 29.64 -4.24 6.54
N ILE A 180 28.80 -3.55 5.78
CA ILE A 180 27.66 -2.80 6.34
C ILE A 180 26.56 -3.77 6.80
N VAL A 181 26.26 -4.80 5.99
CA VAL A 181 25.30 -5.86 6.31
C VAL A 181 25.74 -6.62 7.57
N ASP A 182 26.99 -7.06 7.66
CA ASP A 182 27.49 -7.72 8.87
C ASP A 182 27.31 -6.83 10.10
N ALA A 183 27.71 -5.56 10.02
CA ALA A 183 27.57 -4.62 11.14
C ALA A 183 26.10 -4.39 11.54
N PHE A 184 25.16 -4.46 10.60
CA PHE A 184 23.73 -4.36 10.85
C PHE A 184 23.18 -5.63 11.49
N LEU A 185 23.57 -6.82 11.01
CA LEU A 185 23.12 -8.10 11.54
C LEU A 185 23.67 -8.39 12.96
N GLN A 186 24.72 -7.71 13.41
CA GLN A 186 25.15 -7.75 14.82
C GLN A 186 24.19 -7.02 15.78
N LEU A 187 23.22 -6.26 15.27
CA LEU A 187 22.18 -5.63 16.09
C LEU A 187 21.09 -6.65 16.45
N ASP A 188 20.45 -6.46 17.61
CA ASP A 188 19.26 -7.25 17.93
C ASP A 188 18.08 -6.89 17.00
N ILE A 189 17.07 -7.76 16.96
CA ILE A 189 15.93 -7.62 16.03
C ILE A 189 15.22 -6.27 16.21
N ARG A 190 15.03 -5.82 17.47
CA ARG A 190 14.36 -4.55 17.75
C ARG A 190 15.17 -3.38 17.19
N ASP A 191 16.48 -3.41 17.39
CA ASP A 191 17.39 -2.38 16.90
C ASP A 191 17.44 -2.31 15.39
N ARG A 192 17.38 -3.45 14.69
CA ARG A 192 17.36 -3.52 13.23
C ARG A 192 16.21 -2.71 12.67
N HIS A 193 14.99 -2.97 13.14
CA HIS A 193 13.80 -2.20 12.73
C HIS A 193 13.93 -0.71 13.05
N LEU A 194 14.33 -0.35 14.27
CA LEU A 194 14.44 1.06 14.64
C LEU A 194 15.52 1.80 13.83
N VAL A 195 16.60 1.11 13.44
CA VAL A 195 17.65 1.69 12.58
C VAL A 195 17.12 1.91 11.16
N VAL A 196 16.39 0.95 10.58
CA VAL A 196 15.78 1.09 9.25
C VAL A 196 14.77 2.23 9.24
N ASP A 197 13.89 2.31 10.25
CA ASP A 197 12.90 3.39 10.36
C ASP A 197 13.56 4.77 10.53
N ALA A 198 14.56 4.87 11.40
CA ALA A 198 15.30 6.12 11.59
C ALA A 198 16.04 6.54 10.31
N ALA A 199 16.60 5.58 9.58
CA ALA A 199 17.31 5.82 8.33
C ALA A 199 16.35 6.26 7.21
N ALA A 200 15.19 5.61 7.11
CA ALA A 200 14.11 6.00 6.22
C ALA A 200 13.66 7.44 6.53
N ALA A 201 13.40 7.76 7.80
CA ALA A 201 12.99 9.12 8.21
C ALA A 201 14.07 10.18 7.93
N ALA A 202 15.33 9.87 8.21
CA ALA A 202 16.45 10.77 7.93
C ALA A 202 16.66 11.03 6.43
N CYS A 203 16.26 10.07 5.58
CA CYS A 203 16.27 10.19 4.12
C CYS A 203 15.00 10.82 3.53
N HIS A 204 14.03 11.24 4.36
CA HIS A 204 12.68 11.66 3.94
C HIS A 204 11.91 10.57 3.18
N MET A 205 12.15 9.32 3.59
CA MET A 205 11.59 8.11 3.03
C MET A 205 10.81 7.33 4.08
N HIS A 206 10.38 7.92 5.20
CA HIS A 206 9.49 7.20 6.12
C HIS A 206 8.05 7.21 5.60
N TRP A 207 7.27 6.20 5.96
CA TRP A 207 5.82 6.18 5.70
C TRP A 207 5.14 7.40 6.34
N GLY A 208 4.21 8.04 5.63
CA GLY A 208 3.53 9.24 6.11
C GLY A 208 4.32 10.55 5.97
N GLN A 209 5.59 10.52 5.56
CA GLN A 209 6.29 11.76 5.17
C GLN A 209 5.93 12.15 3.74
N LYS A 210 5.61 13.44 3.54
CA LYS A 210 5.43 13.99 2.19
C LYS A 210 6.72 13.79 1.39
N ASN A 211 6.60 13.16 0.23
CA ASN A 211 7.71 12.83 -0.66
C ASN A 211 7.28 13.02 -2.13
N ASN A 212 8.15 12.66 -3.08
CA ASN A 212 7.94 12.85 -4.51
C ASN A 212 7.26 11.65 -5.22
N LEU A 213 6.91 10.58 -4.49
CA LEU A 213 6.09 9.52 -5.08
C LEU A 213 4.67 10.02 -5.34
N PRO A 214 4.01 9.53 -6.40
CA PRO A 214 2.60 9.81 -6.62
C PRO A 214 1.78 9.27 -5.44
N GLU A 215 0.76 10.03 -5.03
CA GLU A 215 -0.29 9.52 -4.16
C GLU A 215 -1.08 8.47 -4.96
N VAL A 216 -1.15 7.24 -4.43
CA VAL A 216 -1.90 6.14 -5.05
C VAL A 216 -2.89 5.62 -4.03
N GLU A 217 -4.17 5.79 -4.33
CA GLU A 217 -5.28 5.31 -3.50
C GLU A 217 -6.04 4.24 -4.30
N CYS A 218 -5.74 2.95 -4.07
CA CYS A 218 -6.56 1.84 -4.59
C CYS A 218 -7.96 1.85 -3.98
N MET A 219 -8.03 2.27 -2.73
CA MET A 219 -9.24 2.41 -1.93
C MET A 219 -9.17 3.74 -1.23
N SER A 220 -10.32 4.34 -1.03
CA SER A 220 -10.47 5.60 -0.33
C SER A 220 -11.61 5.48 0.67
N GLN A 221 -11.64 6.40 1.63
CA GLN A 221 -12.79 6.50 2.51
C GLN A 221 -13.86 7.35 1.82
N PHE A 222 -15.04 6.76 1.68
CA PHE A 222 -16.25 7.43 1.23
C PHE A 222 -17.28 7.44 2.36
N GLY A 223 -18.34 8.19 2.19
CA GLY A 223 -19.49 8.07 3.07
C GLY A 223 -20.76 8.70 2.53
N LEU A 224 -21.87 8.12 2.94
CA LEU A 224 -23.22 8.63 2.76
C LEU A 224 -23.53 9.59 3.92
N VAL A 225 -23.67 10.87 3.61
CA VAL A 225 -23.88 11.93 4.62
C VAL A 225 -25.28 11.82 5.21
N ILE A 226 -25.38 11.89 6.54
CA ILE A 226 -26.64 11.99 7.27
C ILE A 226 -26.63 13.34 7.99
N PRO A 227 -27.20 14.40 7.40
CA PRO A 227 -27.15 15.75 7.96
C PRO A 227 -27.66 15.83 9.42
N GLU A 228 -28.67 15.01 9.73
CA GLU A 228 -29.35 14.96 11.02
C GLU A 228 -28.47 14.40 12.15
N LEU A 229 -27.43 13.62 11.83
CA LEU A 229 -26.50 13.16 12.85
C LEU A 229 -25.68 14.32 13.45
N GLY A 230 -25.54 15.45 12.74
CA GLY A 230 -24.95 16.68 13.29
C GLY A 230 -23.65 16.46 14.08
N LYS A 231 -23.35 17.35 15.04
CA LYS A 231 -22.21 17.18 15.98
C LYS A 231 -22.54 16.26 17.17
N SER A 232 -23.79 15.83 17.31
CA SER A 232 -24.24 14.94 18.40
C SER A 232 -24.10 13.49 17.98
N LEU A 233 -23.13 12.78 18.56
CA LEU A 233 -22.78 11.39 18.28
C LEU A 233 -23.92 10.42 18.68
N ASN A 234 -25.05 10.40 17.95
CA ASN A 234 -26.13 9.44 18.16
C ASN A 234 -26.02 8.27 17.16
N TRP A 235 -24.85 7.63 17.12
CA TRP A 235 -24.55 6.51 16.22
C TRP A 235 -25.41 5.26 16.49
N GLY A 236 -26.10 5.23 17.62
CA GLY A 236 -26.97 4.13 18.02
C GLY A 236 -28.43 4.28 17.57
N SER A 237 -28.80 5.38 16.90
CA SER A 237 -30.19 5.62 16.50
C SER A 237 -30.70 4.53 15.55
N PRO A 238 -31.96 4.10 15.65
CA PRO A 238 -32.54 3.11 14.75
C PRO A 238 -32.41 3.50 13.26
N GLU A 239 -32.56 4.78 12.95
CA GLU A 239 -32.49 5.32 11.60
C GLU A 239 -31.07 5.18 11.01
N ALA A 240 -30.04 5.49 11.80
CA ALA A 240 -28.65 5.32 11.38
C ALA A 240 -28.30 3.85 11.15
N LYS A 241 -28.82 2.93 11.98
CA LYS A 241 -28.65 1.49 11.81
C LYS A 241 -29.36 0.97 10.56
N GLU A 242 -30.61 1.38 10.34
CA GLU A 242 -31.37 0.97 9.15
C GLU A 242 -30.67 1.43 7.86
N LEU A 243 -30.14 2.66 7.86
CA LEU A 243 -29.39 3.17 6.72
C LEU A 243 -28.06 2.41 6.53
N ALA A 244 -27.35 2.11 7.61
CA ALA A 244 -26.13 1.30 7.57
C ALA A 244 -26.41 -0.08 6.95
N GLU A 245 -27.50 -0.74 7.34
CA GLU A 245 -27.91 -2.03 6.78
C GLU A 245 -28.24 -1.94 5.28
N LYS A 246 -28.91 -0.87 4.84
CA LYS A 246 -29.19 -0.64 3.42
C LYS A 246 -27.91 -0.41 2.62
N VAL A 247 -26.98 0.41 3.13
CA VAL A 247 -25.66 0.62 2.52
C VAL A 247 -24.89 -0.71 2.46
N GLN A 248 -24.92 -1.50 3.53
CA GLN A 248 -24.26 -2.80 3.57
C GLN A 248 -24.79 -3.76 2.50
N LYS A 249 -26.12 -3.78 2.25
CA LYS A 249 -26.72 -4.57 1.17
C LYS A 249 -26.27 -4.13 -0.22
N VAL A 250 -26.15 -2.82 -0.46
CA VAL A 250 -25.61 -2.29 -1.74
C VAL A 250 -24.16 -2.71 -1.93
N LEU A 251 -23.38 -2.73 -0.85
CA LEU A 251 -21.97 -3.07 -0.85
C LEU A 251 -21.71 -4.59 -0.82
N GLU A 252 -22.71 -5.42 -0.52
CA GLU A 252 -22.58 -6.88 -0.37
C GLU A 252 -21.87 -7.56 -1.57
N PRO A 253 -22.21 -7.26 -2.85
CA PRO A 253 -21.55 -7.85 -4.00
C PRO A 253 -20.06 -7.50 -4.12
N PHE A 254 -19.64 -6.38 -3.54
CA PHE A 254 -18.29 -5.83 -3.66
C PHE A 254 -17.31 -6.41 -2.62
N TRP A 255 -17.79 -7.16 -1.62
CA TRP A 255 -16.90 -7.89 -0.70
C TRP A 255 -16.22 -9.06 -1.40
N ALA A 256 -16.95 -9.76 -2.28
CA ALA A 256 -16.41 -10.89 -3.04
C ALA A 256 -15.32 -10.45 -4.03
N SER A 257 -15.36 -9.20 -4.52
CA SER A 257 -14.35 -8.61 -5.41
C SER A 257 -13.23 -7.85 -4.66
N ASP A 258 -13.19 -7.94 -3.32
CA ASP A 258 -12.27 -7.20 -2.43
C ASP A 258 -12.26 -5.68 -2.72
N GLU A 259 -13.43 -5.11 -2.99
CA GLU A 259 -13.62 -3.68 -3.28
C GLU A 259 -14.13 -2.87 -2.09
N VAL A 260 -14.50 -3.54 -1.00
CA VAL A 260 -14.92 -2.94 0.27
C VAL A 260 -14.07 -3.55 1.38
N GLN A 261 -13.51 -2.68 2.24
CA GLN A 261 -12.73 -3.10 3.41
C GLN A 261 -13.51 -2.98 4.71
N MET A 262 -14.36 -1.95 4.80
CA MET A 262 -15.11 -1.66 6.02
C MET A 262 -16.35 -0.84 5.72
N VAL A 263 -17.34 -0.99 6.58
CA VAL A 263 -18.54 -0.14 6.65
C VAL A 263 -18.76 0.19 8.12
N GLY A 264 -19.13 1.42 8.43
CA GLY A 264 -19.40 1.86 9.80
C GLY A 264 -20.15 3.18 9.84
N ILE A 265 -20.52 3.60 11.05
CA ILE A 265 -21.13 4.92 11.30
C ILE A 265 -20.04 5.79 11.93
N GLY A 266 -19.83 6.98 11.39
CA GLY A 266 -18.78 7.86 11.92
C GLY A 266 -18.57 9.14 11.13
N VAL A 267 -17.39 9.72 11.31
CA VAL A 267 -16.96 10.96 10.66
C VAL A 267 -16.41 10.64 9.26
N ILE A 268 -16.93 11.31 8.24
CA ILE A 268 -16.55 11.17 6.84
C ILE A 268 -15.51 12.25 6.51
N GLY A 269 -14.27 12.04 6.94
CA GLY A 269 -13.15 12.95 6.67
C GLY A 269 -12.10 13.00 7.78
N MET A 270 -11.16 13.94 7.66
CA MET A 270 -10.00 14.03 8.56
C MET A 270 -10.21 14.89 9.80
N THR A 271 -11.34 15.60 9.92
CA THR A 271 -11.56 16.59 10.99
C THR A 271 -12.84 16.30 11.76
N ARG A 272 -12.93 16.77 13.02
CA ARG A 272 -14.17 16.70 13.81
C ARG A 272 -15.33 17.52 13.23
N GLU A 273 -15.04 18.42 12.30
CA GLU A 273 -16.03 19.25 11.60
C GLU A 273 -16.52 18.60 10.30
N SER A 274 -15.88 17.50 9.89
CA SER A 274 -16.28 16.75 8.71
C SER A 274 -17.69 16.16 8.89
N PRO A 275 -18.46 16.01 7.80
CA PRO A 275 -19.81 15.43 7.86
C PRO A 275 -19.83 14.06 8.54
N GLN A 276 -20.92 13.74 9.22
CA GLN A 276 -21.14 12.41 9.80
C GLN A 276 -22.11 11.60 8.94
N GLY A 277 -22.00 10.28 9.00
CA GLY A 277 -22.89 9.39 8.28
C GLY A 277 -22.40 7.95 8.22
N ILE A 278 -22.79 7.23 7.17
CA ILE A 278 -22.32 5.86 6.93
C ILE A 278 -21.01 5.96 6.16
N MET A 279 -19.89 5.70 6.85
CA MET A 279 -18.56 5.65 6.26
C MET A 279 -18.27 4.25 5.72
N PHE A 280 -17.58 4.18 4.59
CA PHE A 280 -17.11 2.93 4.02
C PHE A 280 -15.77 3.12 3.31
N GLY A 281 -14.84 2.19 3.55
CA GLY A 281 -13.58 2.13 2.84
C GLY A 281 -13.75 1.26 1.62
N SER A 282 -13.68 1.85 0.42
CA SER A 282 -13.99 1.13 -0.81
C SER A 282 -13.25 1.65 -2.04
N THR A 283 -13.39 0.94 -3.17
CA THR A 283 -13.10 1.50 -4.49
C THR A 283 -14.13 2.58 -4.86
N ARG A 284 -13.79 3.40 -5.85
CA ARG A 284 -14.72 4.40 -6.41
C ARG A 284 -15.94 3.75 -7.06
N ARG A 285 -15.78 2.57 -7.67
CA ARG A 285 -16.86 1.79 -8.30
C ARG A 285 -17.93 1.40 -7.27
N ALA A 286 -17.52 0.84 -6.14
CA ALA A 286 -18.43 0.51 -5.05
C ALA A 286 -19.11 1.77 -4.46
N ALA A 287 -18.39 2.88 -4.34
CA ALA A 287 -18.97 4.15 -3.89
C ALA A 287 -20.00 4.73 -4.87
N GLN A 288 -19.79 4.56 -6.18
CA GLN A 288 -20.78 4.93 -7.20
C GLN A 288 -22.06 4.10 -7.08
N ALA A 289 -21.97 2.80 -6.82
CA ALA A 289 -23.16 1.97 -6.59
C ALA A 289 -23.98 2.44 -5.38
N VAL A 290 -23.32 2.92 -4.31
CA VAL A 290 -24.02 3.57 -3.19
C VAL A 290 -24.68 4.87 -3.65
N LYS A 291 -24.00 5.72 -4.44
CA LYS A 291 -24.62 6.95 -4.95
C LYS A 291 -25.83 6.68 -5.86
N GLU A 292 -25.81 5.61 -6.65
CA GLU A 292 -26.93 5.18 -7.49
C GLU A 292 -28.12 4.69 -6.66
N ALA A 293 -27.85 3.96 -5.58
CA ALA A 293 -28.89 3.45 -4.68
C ALA A 293 -29.51 4.54 -3.79
N PHE A 294 -28.79 5.64 -3.55
CA PHE A 294 -29.23 6.77 -2.72
C PHE A 294 -29.11 8.10 -3.50
N PRO A 295 -29.92 8.31 -4.56
CA PRO A 295 -29.77 9.45 -5.46
C PRO A 295 -29.96 10.80 -4.74
N ASP A 296 -30.87 10.85 -3.77
CA ASP A 296 -31.25 12.06 -3.03
C ASP A 296 -30.29 12.41 -1.87
N MET A 297 -29.27 11.58 -1.62
CA MET A 297 -28.32 11.77 -0.53
C MET A 297 -26.92 12.08 -1.07
N ASP A 298 -26.14 12.80 -0.27
CA ASP A 298 -24.76 13.11 -0.61
C ASP A 298 -23.85 11.92 -0.28
N VAL A 299 -23.20 11.37 -1.31
CA VAL A 299 -22.08 10.44 -1.14
C VAL A 299 -20.81 11.22 -1.45
N ILE A 300 -19.92 11.32 -0.47
CA ILE A 300 -18.69 12.12 -0.55
C ILE A 300 -17.45 11.26 -0.29
N ASP A 301 -16.29 11.71 -0.77
CA ASP A 301 -14.99 11.18 -0.36
C ASP A 301 -14.48 11.83 0.95
N TYR A 302 -13.36 11.34 1.48
CA TYR A 302 -12.75 11.87 2.70
C TYR A 302 -12.30 13.34 2.61
N LYS A 303 -12.20 13.91 1.40
CA LYS A 303 -11.90 15.32 1.16
C LYS A 303 -13.18 16.16 1.05
N GLY A 304 -14.36 15.57 1.22
CA GLY A 304 -15.65 16.23 1.12
C GLY A 304 -16.14 16.43 -0.31
N ARG A 305 -15.52 15.78 -1.31
CA ARG A 305 -15.92 15.91 -2.71
C ARG A 305 -17.01 14.89 -3.03
N SER A 306 -18.08 15.32 -3.67
CA SER A 306 -19.16 14.43 -4.09
C SER A 306 -18.67 13.35 -5.06
N VAL A 307 -19.17 12.14 -4.89
CA VAL A 307 -19.01 11.07 -5.86
C VAL A 307 -19.96 11.36 -7.01
N GLU A 308 -19.39 11.65 -8.18
CA GLU A 308 -20.18 11.89 -9.39
C GLU A 308 -20.65 10.57 -9.98
N LEU A 309 -21.94 10.53 -10.34
CA LEU A 309 -22.47 9.50 -11.23
C LEU A 309 -21.84 9.68 -12.61
N PRO A 310 -21.42 8.60 -13.29
CA PRO A 310 -21.00 8.72 -14.67
C PRO A 310 -22.14 9.38 -15.48
N ALA A 311 -21.80 10.36 -16.32
CA ALA A 311 -22.77 10.98 -17.22
C ALA A 311 -23.49 9.85 -17.98
N ALA A 312 -24.83 9.88 -17.99
CA ALA A 312 -25.62 8.89 -18.72
C ALA A 312 -25.04 8.77 -20.14
N LYS A 313 -24.54 7.57 -20.50
CA LYS A 313 -24.07 7.33 -21.87
C LYS A 313 -25.19 7.76 -22.81
N PRO A 314 -24.97 8.68 -23.76
CA PRO A 314 -26.00 9.05 -24.71
C PRO A 314 -26.48 7.75 -25.38
N ALA A 315 -27.80 7.57 -25.40
CA ALA A 315 -28.42 6.38 -25.97
C ALA A 315 -27.83 6.14 -27.36
N THR A 316 -27.16 5.00 -27.54
CA THR A 316 -26.74 4.56 -28.87
C THR A 316 -28.00 4.49 -29.72
N PRO A 317 -28.09 5.24 -30.83
CA PRO A 317 -29.27 5.17 -31.69
C PRO A 317 -29.43 3.72 -32.12
N GLU A 318 -30.59 3.12 -31.82
CA GLU A 318 -30.96 1.82 -32.36
C GLU A 318 -30.81 1.88 -33.87
N SER A 319 -29.83 1.16 -34.41
CA SER A 319 -29.70 0.98 -35.85
C SER A 319 -30.94 0.23 -36.31
N LYS A 320 -31.86 0.96 -36.95
CA LYS A 320 -32.99 0.35 -37.66
C LYS A 320 -32.44 -0.72 -38.61
N PRO A 321 -33.03 -1.93 -38.64
CA PRO A 321 -32.65 -2.92 -39.65
C PRO A 321 -32.87 -2.30 -41.03
N GLN A 322 -31.81 -2.27 -41.84
CA GLN A 322 -31.91 -1.85 -43.23
C GLN A 322 -32.69 -2.92 -44.03
N PRO A 323 -33.55 -2.49 -44.98
CA PRO A 323 -34.34 -3.39 -45.82
C PRO A 323 -33.49 -4.21 -46.80
#